data_AF-A0A382T2F3-F1
#
_entry.id   AF-A0A382T2F3-F1
#
_cell.length_a   1.000
_cell.length_b   1.000
_cell.length_c   1.000
_cell.angle_alpha   90.00
_cell.angle_beta   90.00
_cell.angle_gamma   90.00
#
_symmetry.space_group_name_H-M   'P 1'
#
loop_
_entity.id
_entity.type
_entity.pdbx_description
1 polymer ?
#
loop_
_entity_poly.entity_id
_entity_poly.type
_entity_poly.pdbx_seq_one_letter_code
_entity_poly.pdbx_strand_id
1 'polypeptide(L)'
;MNSDKLISMRYAEIFWSNKNILIRNIIITSIVVSIFSMIMPKTFKSTAVLMLPERQSDNTLISKIGEIAIGNFLDDGSRNESKTIFAILKSRTMAESIIDKMNLIENYGSENLEEAVKRVQSNLIFRNLEEGTISISAFSKTPWMSEKKDCDSARILSVSIVKYIISELDRVNKLFQTDEARNQRLFLEKRHDETITQLKGAEDALRSFQDKHNTLDLSEQTKAAINIGAEIKSQILIEEVKLGVLIQTYKPDHPEIEKLKMQVKELKYQLSTLNAYSDNS
;
A
#
# COMPACT_ATOMS: atom_id res chain seq x y z
N MET A 1 74.19 12.64 -1.30
CA MET A 1 73.31 12.10 -0.24
C MET A 1 73.54 12.90 1.04
N ASN A 2 72.48 13.39 1.68
CA ASN A 2 72.43 13.89 3.07
C ASN A 2 72.09 15.38 3.34
N SER A 3 71.55 16.16 2.39
CA SER A 3 70.84 17.39 2.77
C SER A 3 69.56 17.08 3.57
N ASP A 4 68.79 16.09 3.11
CA ASP A 4 67.53 15.67 3.76
C ASP A 4 67.75 15.03 5.12
N LYS A 5 68.92 14.39 5.31
CA LYS A 5 69.29 13.72 6.56
C LYS A 5 69.66 14.71 7.66
N LEU A 6 70.24 15.86 7.30
CA LEU A 6 70.55 16.94 8.25
C LEU A 6 69.30 17.72 8.65
N ILE A 7 68.38 17.90 7.70
CA ILE A 7 67.08 18.55 7.93
C ILE A 7 66.22 17.70 8.88
N SER A 8 66.13 16.39 8.64
CA SER A 8 65.35 15.48 9.52
C SER A 8 65.93 15.36 10.93
N MET A 9 67.27 15.40 11.08
CA MET A 9 67.94 15.37 12.39
C MET A 9 67.68 16.65 13.20
N ARG A 10 67.68 17.83 12.55
CA ARG A 10 67.33 19.10 13.20
C ARG A 10 65.86 19.16 13.62
N TYR A 11 64.93 18.65 12.81
CA TYR A 11 63.52 18.55 13.21
C TYR A 11 63.32 17.57 14.38
N ALA A 12 64.06 16.47 14.41
CA ALA A 12 64.03 15.51 15.52
C ALA A 12 64.52 16.12 16.84
N GLU A 13 65.60 16.91 16.82
CA GLU A 13 66.08 17.64 18.01
C GLU A 13 65.08 18.68 18.50
N ILE A 14 64.44 19.44 17.60
CA ILE A 14 63.40 20.42 17.95
C ILE A 14 62.19 19.71 18.59
N PHE A 15 61.81 18.55 18.09
CA PHE A 15 60.72 17.72 18.63
C PHE A 15 61.06 17.19 20.03
N TRP A 16 62.32 16.77 20.24
CA TRP A 16 62.79 16.25 21.52
C TRP A 16 62.97 17.35 22.56
N SER A 17 63.41 18.54 22.15
CA SER A 17 63.58 19.73 22.99
C SER A 17 62.23 20.25 23.49
N ASN A 18 61.19 20.24 22.64
CA ASN A 18 59.84 20.72 22.98
C ASN A 18 58.83 19.61 23.31
N LYS A 19 59.30 18.40 23.64
CA LYS A 19 58.45 17.22 23.95
C LYS A 19 57.36 17.50 25.00
N ASN A 20 57.65 18.35 25.99
CA ASN A 20 56.70 18.71 27.05
C ASN A 20 55.54 19.55 26.52
N ILE A 21 55.77 20.42 25.53
CA ILE A 21 54.73 21.23 24.90
C ILE A 21 53.82 20.34 24.05
N LEU A 22 54.41 19.40 23.30
CA LEU A 22 53.68 18.43 22.49
C LEU A 22 52.83 17.49 23.35
N ILE A 23 53.41 16.89 24.39
CA ILE A 23 52.69 16.01 25.32
C ILE A 23 51.56 16.77 26.03
N ARG A 24 51.81 18.01 26.50
CA ARG A 24 50.78 18.85 27.11
C ARG A 24 49.62 19.11 26.14
N ASN A 25 49.91 19.47 24.90
CA ASN A 25 48.87 19.71 23.89
C ASN A 25 48.07 18.44 23.56
N ILE A 26 48.73 17.28 23.43
CA ILE A 26 48.06 15.99 23.21
C ILE A 26 47.17 15.61 24.38
N ILE A 27 47.61 15.83 25.62
CA ILE A 27 46.80 15.57 26.82
C ILE A 27 45.60 16.51 26.85
N ILE A 28 45.78 17.80 26.58
CA ILE A 28 44.68 18.78 26.54
C ILE A 28 43.66 18.39 25.47
N THR A 29 44.09 18.09 24.24
CA THR A 29 43.17 17.69 23.17
C THR A 29 42.46 16.37 23.49
N SER A 30 43.16 15.40 24.07
CA SER A 30 42.56 14.13 24.51
C SER A 30 41.48 14.33 25.58
N ILE A 31 41.74 15.18 26.58
CA ILE A 31 40.76 15.52 27.63
C ILE A 31 39.55 16.23 27.02
N VAL A 32 39.75 17.20 26.13
CA VAL A 32 38.67 17.92 25.46
C VAL A 32 37.81 16.97 24.62
N VAL A 33 38.43 16.09 23.84
CA VAL A 33 37.72 15.08 23.03
C VAL A 33 36.97 14.10 23.92
N SER A 34 37.53 13.69 25.05
CA SER A 34 36.89 12.77 26.00
C SER A 34 35.63 13.39 26.63
N ILE A 35 35.73 14.64 27.10
CA ILE A 35 34.60 15.39 27.65
C ILE A 35 33.51 15.56 26.58
N PHE A 36 33.91 15.94 25.37
CA PHE A 36 32.95 16.14 24.27
C PHE A 36 32.25 14.84 23.87
N SER A 37 32.99 13.72 23.81
CA SER A 37 32.46 12.38 23.51
C SER A 37 31.44 11.91 24.56
N MET A 38 31.65 12.28 25.83
CA MET A 38 30.74 11.91 26.92
C MET A 38 29.44 12.72 26.93
N ILE A 39 29.48 13.96 26.43
CA ILE A 39 28.34 14.89 26.39
C ILE A 39 27.47 14.67 25.12
N MET A 40 28.04 14.06 24.07
CA MET A 40 27.40 13.90 22.77
C MET A 40 26.12 13.05 22.82
N PRO A 41 25.04 13.46 22.13
CA PRO A 41 23.78 12.71 22.13
C PRO A 41 23.93 11.34 21.45
N LYS A 42 23.36 10.31 22.07
CA LYS A 42 23.35 8.95 21.53
C LYS A 42 22.06 8.73 20.77
N THR A 43 22.15 8.02 19.64
CA THR A 43 20.99 7.67 18.82
C THR A 43 20.73 6.18 18.91
N PHE A 44 19.53 5.80 19.34
CA PHE A 44 19.07 4.43 19.38
C PHE A 44 18.20 4.13 18.16
N LYS A 45 18.38 2.94 17.59
CA LYS A 45 17.64 2.47 16.43
C LYS A 45 16.91 1.18 16.78
N SER A 46 15.60 1.15 16.52
CA SER A 46 14.82 -0.09 16.50
C SER A 46 14.40 -0.40 15.08
N THR A 47 14.47 -1.68 14.67
CA THR A 47 14.11 -2.12 13.32
C THR A 47 13.18 -3.32 13.40
N ALA A 48 12.09 -3.28 12.65
CA ALA A 48 11.25 -4.42 12.36
C ALA A 48 11.23 -4.71 10.85
N VAL A 49 11.05 -5.97 10.52
CA VAL A 49 10.96 -6.47 9.15
C VAL A 49 9.62 -7.18 9.05
N LEU A 50 8.78 -6.71 8.14
CA LEU A 50 7.40 -7.18 7.95
C LEU A 50 7.27 -7.78 6.57
N MET A 51 6.87 -9.05 6.52
CA MET A 51 6.44 -9.70 5.30
C MET A 51 4.96 -9.36 5.07
N LEU A 52 4.63 -8.97 3.83
CA LEU A 52 3.22 -8.83 3.47
C LEU A 52 2.62 -10.23 3.32
N PRO A 53 1.40 -10.47 3.83
CA PRO A 53 0.73 -11.72 3.55
C PRO A 53 0.55 -11.84 2.03
N GLU A 54 1.07 -12.89 1.42
CA GLU A 54 0.66 -13.27 0.08
C GLU A 54 -0.82 -13.64 0.18
N ARG A 55 -1.67 -12.97 -0.60
CA ARG A 55 -3.05 -13.42 -0.79
C ARG A 55 -2.97 -14.79 -1.46
N GLN A 56 -3.05 -15.87 -0.68
CA GLN A 56 -3.45 -17.17 -1.20
C GLN A 56 -4.80 -16.94 -1.87
N SER A 57 -4.79 -17.05 -3.20
CA SER A 57 -5.96 -16.91 -4.06
C SER A 57 -6.87 -18.13 -3.85
N ASP A 58 -7.46 -18.27 -2.66
CA ASP A 58 -8.40 -19.33 -2.29
C ASP A 58 -9.83 -19.00 -2.77
N ASN A 59 -9.96 -18.43 -3.96
CA ASN A 59 -11.25 -18.24 -4.64
C ASN A 59 -11.34 -19.18 -5.84
N THR A 60 -11.65 -20.45 -5.56
CA THR A 60 -11.86 -21.54 -6.52
C THR A 60 -12.97 -21.29 -7.56
N LEU A 61 -13.82 -20.27 -7.34
CA LEU A 61 -14.84 -19.83 -8.31
C LEU A 61 -14.30 -18.80 -9.31
N ILE A 62 -13.31 -17.98 -8.92
CA ILE A 62 -12.68 -16.99 -9.80
C ILE A 62 -11.60 -17.65 -10.66
N SER A 63 -10.90 -18.66 -10.11
CA SER A 63 -9.90 -19.42 -10.88
C SER A 63 -10.50 -20.16 -12.08
N LYS A 64 -11.72 -20.70 -11.95
CA LYS A 64 -12.42 -21.37 -13.05
C LYS A 64 -12.88 -20.43 -14.17
N ILE A 65 -13.07 -19.15 -13.88
CA ILE A 65 -13.39 -18.12 -14.88
C ILE A 65 -12.09 -17.52 -15.46
N GLY A 66 -11.00 -17.53 -14.70
CA GLY A 66 -9.68 -17.05 -15.12
C GLY A 66 -8.90 -18.00 -16.03
N GLU A 67 -9.17 -19.31 -15.95
CA GLU A 67 -8.46 -20.34 -16.74
C GLU A 67 -8.66 -20.20 -18.27
N ILE A 68 -9.72 -19.53 -18.71
CA ILE A 68 -10.02 -19.36 -20.14
C ILE A 68 -9.28 -18.14 -20.75
N ALA A 69 -8.69 -17.23 -19.96
CA ALA A 69 -8.11 -16.00 -20.52
C ALA A 69 -6.91 -15.37 -19.79
N ILE A 70 -6.46 -15.85 -18.64
CA ILE A 70 -5.63 -15.04 -17.71
C ILE A 70 -4.40 -15.82 -17.19
N GLY A 71 -3.69 -16.52 -18.08
CA GLY A 71 -2.51 -17.32 -17.69
C GLY A 71 -1.25 -16.53 -17.30
N ASN A 72 -1.18 -15.21 -17.53
CA ASN A 72 0.06 -14.43 -17.39
C ASN A 72 -0.05 -13.11 -16.59
N PHE A 73 -1.20 -12.79 -15.98
CA PHE A 73 -1.46 -11.46 -15.40
C PHE A 73 -1.45 -11.41 -13.87
N LEU A 74 -1.22 -12.52 -13.17
CA LEU A 74 -1.27 -12.59 -11.71
C LEU A 74 -0.04 -12.01 -10.98
N ASP A 75 1.00 -11.58 -11.72
CA ASP A 75 2.24 -11.07 -11.13
C ASP A 75 2.19 -9.58 -10.71
N ASP A 76 1.22 -8.79 -11.20
CA ASP A 76 1.16 -7.34 -10.92
C ASP A 76 0.34 -6.96 -9.67
N GLY A 77 -0.47 -7.89 -9.13
CA GLY A 77 -1.29 -7.65 -7.94
C GLY A 77 -0.46 -7.45 -6.65
N SER A 78 0.58 -8.27 -6.48
CA SER A 78 1.47 -8.26 -5.30
C SER A 78 2.25 -6.94 -5.15
N ARG A 79 2.65 -6.33 -6.26
CA ARG A 79 3.41 -5.06 -6.26
C ARG A 79 2.58 -3.85 -5.86
N ASN A 80 1.27 -3.85 -6.07
CA ASN A 80 0.42 -2.71 -5.70
C ASN A 80 0.10 -2.69 -4.20
N GLU A 81 0.00 -3.84 -3.53
CA GLU A 81 -0.29 -3.91 -2.09
C GLU A 81 0.86 -3.37 -1.24
N SER A 82 2.10 -3.71 -1.61
CA SER A 82 3.31 -3.17 -0.95
C SER A 82 3.37 -1.64 -1.06
N LYS A 83 2.99 -1.06 -2.21
CA LYS A 83 2.91 0.39 -2.39
C LYS A 83 1.81 1.02 -1.52
N THR A 84 0.65 0.39 -1.39
CA THR A 84 -0.45 0.87 -0.55
C THR A 84 -0.07 0.86 0.93
N ILE A 85 0.51 -0.24 1.43
CA ILE A 85 1.01 -0.31 2.81
C ILE A 85 2.10 0.72 3.04
N PHE A 86 3.03 0.88 2.10
CA PHE A 86 4.08 1.88 2.20
C PHE A 86 3.54 3.32 2.21
N ALA A 87 2.46 3.59 1.47
CA ALA A 87 1.75 4.87 1.51
C ALA A 87 1.05 5.11 2.86
N ILE A 88 0.43 4.08 3.44
CA ILE A 88 -0.17 4.14 4.79
C ILE A 88 0.90 4.46 5.84
N LEU A 89 2.04 3.78 5.79
CA LEU A 89 3.15 4.01 6.72
C LEU A 89 3.72 5.44 6.63
N LYS A 90 3.77 6.01 5.43
CA LYS A 90 4.21 7.40 5.20
C LYS A 90 3.11 8.44 5.43
N SER A 91 1.88 8.02 5.69
CA SER A 91 0.76 8.93 5.82
C SER A 91 0.91 9.86 7.04
N ARG A 92 0.32 11.04 6.93
CA ARG A 92 0.24 12.00 8.03
C ARG A 92 -0.54 11.43 9.22
N THR A 93 -1.63 10.70 8.95
CA THR A 93 -2.47 10.07 9.98
C THR A 93 -1.70 9.08 10.84
N MET A 94 -0.80 8.28 10.25
CA MET A 94 0.09 7.40 11.01
C MET A 94 1.09 8.18 11.88
N ALA A 95 1.64 9.28 11.36
CA ALA A 95 2.55 10.11 12.15
C ALA A 95 1.83 10.79 13.33
N GLU A 96 0.61 11.29 13.12
CA GLU A 96 -0.24 11.89 14.16
C GLU A 96 -0.63 10.86 15.23
N SER A 97 -1.03 9.64 14.83
CA SER A 97 -1.39 8.60 15.80
C SER A 97 -0.22 8.18 16.70
N ILE A 98 1.00 8.15 16.16
CA ILE A 98 2.23 7.90 16.94
C ILE A 98 2.46 9.05 17.94
N ILE A 99 2.28 10.30 17.50
CA ILE A 99 2.49 11.49 18.34
C ILE A 99 1.53 11.49 19.52
N ASP A 100 0.25 11.25 19.26
CA ASP A 100 -0.79 11.23 20.29
C ASP A 100 -0.56 10.07 21.28
N LYS A 101 -0.22 8.88 20.77
CA LYS A 101 -0.04 7.69 21.62
C LYS A 101 1.17 7.79 22.55
N MET A 102 2.25 8.39 22.06
CA MET A 102 3.53 8.47 22.76
C MET A 102 3.77 9.84 23.41
N ASN A 103 2.78 10.74 23.35
CA ASN A 103 2.82 12.12 23.81
C ASN A 103 4.11 12.85 23.39
N LEU A 104 4.45 12.74 22.10
CA LEU A 104 5.74 13.21 21.58
C LEU A 104 5.85 14.74 21.49
N ILE A 105 4.74 15.45 21.63
CA ILE A 105 4.72 16.92 21.66
C ILE A 105 5.52 17.42 22.87
N GLU A 106 5.24 16.86 24.06
CA GLU A 106 5.95 17.18 25.30
C GLU A 106 7.41 16.70 25.26
N ASN A 107 7.64 15.45 24.83
CA ASN A 107 8.98 14.86 24.85
C ASN A 107 9.95 15.51 23.85
N TYR A 108 9.47 16.01 22.71
CA TYR A 108 10.30 16.74 21.74
C TYR A 108 10.31 18.25 21.96
N GLY A 109 9.51 18.78 22.89
CA GLY A 109 9.35 20.23 23.08
C GLY A 109 8.90 20.93 21.80
N SER A 110 8.00 20.31 21.03
CA SER A 110 7.53 20.88 19.76
C SER A 110 6.43 21.90 20.04
N GLU A 111 6.54 23.11 19.49
CA GLU A 111 5.55 24.18 19.73
C GLU A 111 4.23 23.89 19.04
N ASN A 112 4.28 23.16 17.91
CA ASN A 112 3.13 22.85 17.07
C ASN A 112 3.12 21.37 16.62
N LEU A 113 1.92 20.84 16.41
CA LEU A 113 1.70 19.48 15.89
C LEU A 113 2.42 19.24 14.56
N GLU A 114 2.45 20.24 13.67
CA GLU A 114 3.12 20.10 12.38
C GLU A 114 4.65 19.90 12.50
N GLU A 115 5.27 20.56 13.48
CA GLU A 115 6.69 20.39 13.75
C GLU A 115 6.97 18.99 14.32
N ALA A 116 6.10 18.51 15.22
CA ALA A 116 6.17 17.15 15.75
C ALA A 116 6.04 16.09 14.64
N VAL A 117 5.11 16.27 13.69
CA VAL A 117 4.95 15.39 12.52
C VAL A 117 6.22 15.35 11.68
N LYS A 118 6.80 16.51 11.35
CA LYS A 118 8.06 16.56 10.58
C LYS A 118 9.21 15.85 11.31
N ARG A 119 9.34 16.06 12.62
CA ARG A 119 10.35 15.37 13.44
C ARG A 119 10.15 13.86 13.42
N VAL A 120 8.93 13.38 13.67
CA VAL A 120 8.61 11.94 13.65
C VAL A 120 8.89 11.33 12.28
N GLN A 121 8.42 11.95 11.20
CA GLN A 121 8.67 11.46 9.84
C GLN A 121 10.16 11.42 9.50
N SER A 122 10.95 12.40 9.94
CA SER A 122 12.41 12.40 9.74
C SER A 122 13.15 11.32 10.54
N ASN A 123 12.57 10.91 11.68
CA ASN A 123 13.11 9.87 12.56
C ASN A 123 12.62 8.46 12.19
N LEU A 124 11.76 8.33 11.18
CA LEU A 124 11.26 7.06 10.66
C LEU A 124 11.85 6.81 9.28
N ILE A 125 12.47 5.65 9.11
CA ILE A 125 12.99 5.20 7.82
C ILE A 125 12.26 3.93 7.42
N PHE A 126 11.56 4.00 6.28
CA PHE A 126 10.88 2.88 5.66
C PHE A 126 11.65 2.47 4.40
N ARG A 127 12.00 1.19 4.29
CA ARG A 127 12.68 0.62 3.12
C ARG A 127 11.89 -0.56 2.57
N ASN A 128 11.68 -0.57 1.27
CA ASN A 128 11.17 -1.76 0.56
C ASN A 128 12.37 -2.63 0.20
N LEU A 129 12.36 -3.89 0.61
CA LEU A 129 13.38 -4.87 0.25
C LEU A 129 12.91 -5.61 -1.01
N GLU A 130 13.85 -6.03 -1.84
CA GLU A 130 13.57 -6.68 -3.14
C GLU A 130 12.73 -7.97 -2.99
N GLU A 131 12.77 -8.59 -1.82
CA GLU A 131 12.05 -9.81 -1.43
C GLU A 131 10.59 -9.54 -0.95
N GLY A 132 9.95 -8.47 -1.41
CA GLY A 132 8.54 -8.17 -1.07
C GLY A 132 8.30 -7.84 0.42
N THR A 133 9.35 -7.44 1.13
CA THR A 133 9.34 -7.24 2.58
C THR A 133 9.60 -5.77 2.92
N ILE A 134 8.91 -5.23 3.92
CA ILE A 134 9.06 -3.85 4.36
C ILE A 134 9.88 -3.78 5.65
N SER A 135 10.98 -3.03 5.63
CA SER A 135 11.74 -2.70 6.83
C SER A 135 11.32 -1.34 7.40
N ILE A 136 10.95 -1.34 8.68
CA ILE A 136 10.57 -0.16 9.45
C ILE A 136 11.67 0.11 10.47
N SER A 137 12.30 1.27 10.41
CA SER A 137 13.31 1.71 11.38
C SER A 137 12.87 2.99 12.08
N ALA A 138 12.91 3.00 13.42
CA ALA A 138 12.68 4.21 14.21
C ALA A 138 13.95 4.62 14.95
N PHE A 139 14.25 5.92 14.91
CA PHE A 139 15.40 6.52 15.57
C PHE A 139 14.95 7.41 16.73
N SER A 140 15.60 7.26 17.88
CA SER A 140 15.37 8.09 19.06
C SER A 140 16.69 8.62 19.58
N LYS A 141 16.80 9.95 19.70
CA LYS A 141 18.02 10.63 20.18
C LYS A 141 17.87 10.98 21.65
N THR A 142 18.96 10.91 22.39
CA THR A 142 19.02 11.40 23.78
C THR A 142 19.39 12.89 23.81
N PRO A 143 19.06 13.63 24.89
CA PRO A 143 19.51 15.02 25.09
C PRO A 143 21.03 15.15 25.21
N TRP A 144 21.56 16.37 25.07
CA TRP A 144 22.96 16.65 25.43
C TRP A 144 23.19 16.38 26.93
N MET A 145 24.33 15.78 27.29
CA MET A 145 24.63 15.34 28.66
C MET A 145 23.63 14.27 29.17
N SER A 146 23.48 13.18 28.42
CA SER A 146 22.55 12.10 28.80
C SER A 146 23.05 11.26 29.97
N GLU A 147 22.17 11.00 30.94
CA GLU A 147 22.41 9.96 31.93
C GLU A 147 22.03 8.57 31.37
N LYS A 148 22.37 7.52 32.13
CA LYS A 148 22.00 6.14 31.79
C LYS A 148 20.48 5.97 31.67
N LYS A 149 19.70 6.70 32.48
CA LYS A 149 18.23 6.68 32.43
C LYS A 149 17.69 7.22 31.11
N ASP A 150 18.26 8.30 30.58
CA ASP A 150 17.83 8.88 29.30
C ASP A 150 18.14 7.95 28.12
N CYS A 151 19.27 7.25 28.20
CA CYS A 151 19.63 6.21 27.24
C CYS A 151 18.61 5.06 27.25
N ASP A 152 18.14 4.66 28.43
CA ASP A 152 17.15 3.59 28.56
C ASP A 152 15.78 4.06 28.06
N SER A 153 15.36 5.28 28.40
CA SER A 153 14.12 5.91 27.90
C SER A 153 14.11 6.01 26.37
N ALA A 154 15.18 6.52 25.76
CA ALA A 154 15.28 6.63 24.29
C ALA A 154 15.27 5.26 23.61
N ARG A 155 15.88 4.24 24.22
CA ARG A 155 15.83 2.86 23.72
C ARG A 155 14.39 2.32 23.76
N ILE A 156 13.71 2.45 24.90
CA ILE A 156 12.32 2.00 25.08
C ILE A 156 11.40 2.74 24.10
N LEU A 157 11.60 4.05 23.92
CA LEU A 157 10.83 4.86 22.98
C LEU A 157 10.96 4.31 21.56
N SER A 158 12.18 4.07 21.07
CA SER A 158 12.41 3.54 19.71
C SER A 158 11.69 2.20 19.49
N VAL A 159 11.70 1.32 20.49
CA VAL A 159 11.01 0.02 20.44
C VAL A 159 9.49 0.18 20.49
N SER A 160 8.99 1.08 21.35
CA SER A 160 7.56 1.35 21.49
C SER A 160 6.95 1.92 20.21
N ILE A 161 7.66 2.82 19.52
CA ILE A 161 7.25 3.38 18.23
C ILE A 161 7.11 2.27 17.19
N VAL A 162 8.15 1.42 17.03
CA VAL A 162 8.10 0.32 16.05
C VAL A 162 6.97 -0.67 16.37
N LYS A 163 6.81 -1.07 17.64
CA LYS A 163 5.72 -1.95 18.07
C LYS A 163 4.35 -1.34 17.78
N TYR A 164 4.18 -0.06 18.06
CA TYR A 164 2.93 0.64 17.81
C TYR A 164 2.60 0.69 16.31
N ILE A 165 3.58 1.03 15.47
CA ILE A 165 3.41 1.01 14.00
C ILE A 165 2.94 -0.36 13.51
N ILE A 166 3.54 -1.45 14.01
CA ILE A 166 3.13 -2.81 13.63
C ILE A 166 1.68 -3.08 14.06
N SER A 167 1.30 -2.73 15.30
CA SER A 167 -0.06 -2.94 15.79
C SER A 167 -1.10 -2.11 15.05
N GLU A 168 -0.76 -0.87 14.72
CA GLU A 168 -1.65 0.03 14.00
C GLU A 168 -1.80 -0.41 12.54
N LEU A 169 -0.72 -0.91 11.93
CA LEU A 169 -0.78 -1.50 10.59
C LEU A 169 -1.66 -2.75 10.55
N ASP A 170 -1.56 -3.64 11.53
CA ASP A 170 -2.44 -4.82 11.65
C ASP A 170 -3.91 -4.40 11.83
N ARG A 171 -4.18 -3.40 12.67
CA ARG A 171 -5.52 -2.85 12.88
C ARG A 171 -6.10 -2.28 11.59
N VAL A 172 -5.32 -1.45 10.88
CA VAL A 172 -5.73 -0.81 9.64
C VAL A 172 -5.94 -1.84 8.54
N ASN A 173 -5.08 -2.87 8.44
CA ASN A 173 -5.23 -3.95 7.47
C ASN A 173 -6.52 -4.76 7.71
N LYS A 174 -6.82 -5.11 8.97
CA LYS A 174 -8.07 -5.80 9.33
C LYS A 174 -9.31 -4.96 9.03
N LEU A 175 -9.25 -3.66 9.28
CA LEU A 175 -10.32 -2.74 8.94
C LEU A 175 -10.55 -2.71 7.43
N PHE A 176 -9.49 -2.54 6.64
CA PHE A 176 -9.60 -2.54 5.18
C PHE A 176 -10.18 -3.85 4.63
N GLN A 177 -9.75 -5.00 5.13
CA GLN A 177 -10.31 -6.30 4.71
C GLN A 177 -11.81 -6.41 5.06
N THR A 178 -12.20 -5.94 6.25
CA THR A 178 -13.61 -5.97 6.69
C THR A 178 -14.47 -5.02 5.86
N ASP A 179 -13.97 -3.80 5.61
CA ASP A 179 -14.67 -2.79 4.82
C ASP A 179 -14.76 -3.20 3.34
N GLU A 180 -13.72 -3.80 2.78
CA GLU A 180 -13.72 -4.34 1.42
C GLU A 180 -14.80 -5.42 1.27
N ALA A 181 -14.84 -6.40 2.18
CA ALA A 181 -15.84 -7.47 2.16
C ALA A 181 -17.27 -6.91 2.32
N ARG A 182 -17.46 -5.91 3.20
CA ARG A 182 -18.75 -5.24 3.37
C ARG A 182 -19.19 -4.51 2.11
N ASN A 183 -18.30 -3.75 1.48
CA ASN A 183 -18.60 -3.00 0.26
C ASN A 183 -18.92 -3.93 -0.91
N GLN A 184 -18.16 -5.02 -1.05
CA GLN A 184 -18.43 -6.06 -2.04
C GLN A 184 -19.81 -6.70 -1.82
N ARG A 185 -20.17 -7.03 -0.57
CA ARG A 185 -21.50 -7.55 -0.24
C ARG A 185 -22.61 -6.57 -0.65
N LEU A 186 -22.51 -5.30 -0.25
CA LEU A 186 -23.50 -4.27 -0.56
C LEU A 186 -23.65 -4.05 -2.08
N PHE A 187 -22.53 -4.11 -2.81
CA PHE A 187 -22.54 -4.03 -4.27
C PHE A 187 -23.28 -5.21 -4.90
N LEU A 188 -22.98 -6.44 -4.48
CA LEU A 188 -23.64 -7.64 -5.00
C LEU A 188 -25.13 -7.68 -4.65
N GLU A 189 -25.50 -7.27 -3.45
CA GLU A 189 -26.90 -7.15 -3.01
C GLU A 189 -27.68 -6.17 -3.91
N LYS A 190 -27.12 -4.98 -4.16
CA LYS A 190 -27.70 -4.02 -5.09
C LYS A 190 -27.85 -4.59 -6.50
N ARG A 191 -26.82 -5.27 -7.03
CA ARG A 191 -26.86 -5.88 -8.37
C ARG A 191 -27.87 -7.02 -8.45
N HIS A 192 -28.02 -7.79 -7.39
CA HIS A 192 -29.02 -8.85 -7.29
C HIS A 192 -30.44 -8.30 -7.39
N ASP A 193 -30.76 -7.25 -6.62
CA ASP A 193 -32.09 -6.64 -6.61
C ASP A 193 -32.43 -5.94 -7.94
N GLU A 194 -31.44 -5.27 -8.54
CA GLU A 194 -31.55 -4.73 -9.91
C GLU A 194 -31.85 -5.84 -10.92
N THR A 195 -31.18 -6.99 -10.80
CA THR A 195 -31.34 -8.13 -11.72
C THR A 195 -32.73 -8.76 -11.58
N ILE A 196 -33.24 -8.94 -10.36
CA ILE A 196 -34.60 -9.46 -10.13
C ILE A 196 -35.64 -8.53 -10.78
N THR A 197 -35.46 -7.22 -10.62
CA THR A 197 -36.39 -6.24 -11.19
C THR A 197 -36.36 -6.26 -12.73
N GLN A 198 -35.16 -6.35 -13.31
CA GLN A 198 -34.98 -6.47 -14.77
C GLN A 198 -35.54 -7.78 -15.30
N LEU A 199 -35.39 -8.89 -14.58
CA LEU A 199 -35.92 -10.19 -14.96
C LEU A 199 -37.45 -10.19 -15.00
N LYS A 200 -38.11 -9.67 -13.95
CA LYS A 200 -39.58 -9.54 -13.92
C LYS A 200 -40.09 -8.68 -15.07
N GLY A 201 -39.45 -7.54 -15.34
CA GLY A 201 -39.81 -6.68 -16.46
C GLY A 201 -39.65 -7.37 -17.82
N ALA A 202 -38.60 -8.19 -17.98
CA ALA A 202 -38.39 -8.98 -19.19
C ALA A 202 -39.41 -10.12 -19.34
N GLU A 203 -39.79 -10.79 -18.25
CA GLU A 203 -40.83 -11.82 -18.22
C GLU A 203 -42.20 -11.24 -18.60
N ASP A 204 -42.57 -10.09 -18.04
CA ASP A 204 -43.83 -9.40 -18.35
C ASP A 204 -43.87 -8.91 -19.81
N ALA A 205 -42.74 -8.40 -20.32
CA ALA A 205 -42.61 -7.99 -21.71
C ALA A 205 -42.71 -9.19 -22.67
N LEU A 206 -42.07 -10.32 -22.32
CA LEU A 206 -42.16 -11.55 -23.10
C LEU A 206 -43.60 -12.07 -23.11
N ARG A 207 -44.28 -12.09 -21.96
CA ARG A 207 -45.69 -12.50 -21.87
C ARG A 207 -46.60 -11.61 -22.73
N SER A 208 -46.42 -10.30 -22.68
CA SER A 208 -47.20 -9.35 -23.49
C SER A 208 -46.95 -9.53 -24.99
N PHE A 209 -45.70 -9.83 -25.38
CA PHE A 209 -45.35 -10.17 -26.77
C PHE A 209 -46.04 -11.46 -27.20
N GLN A 210 -46.00 -12.48 -26.34
CA GLN A 210 -46.65 -13.77 -26.60
C GLN A 210 -48.17 -13.63 -26.80
N ASP A 211 -48.86 -12.90 -25.92
CA ASP A 211 -50.31 -12.67 -26.00
C ASP A 211 -50.70 -11.90 -27.27
N LYS A 212 -49.89 -10.92 -27.69
CA LYS A 212 -50.15 -10.11 -28.89
C LYS A 212 -49.99 -10.90 -30.20
N HIS A 213 -49.07 -11.86 -30.23
CA HIS A 213 -48.70 -12.63 -31.42
C HIS A 213 -49.33 -14.04 -31.49
N ASN A 214 -50.24 -14.39 -30.57
CA ASN A 214 -51.05 -15.62 -30.58
C ASN A 214 -50.20 -16.92 -30.60
N THR A 215 -49.57 -17.16 -29.45
CA THR A 215 -48.33 -17.91 -29.16
C THR A 215 -48.16 -19.40 -29.48
N LEU A 216 -49.01 -20.04 -30.28
CA LEU A 216 -48.81 -21.46 -30.56
C LEU A 216 -47.75 -21.74 -31.63
N ASP A 217 -47.28 -20.73 -32.37
CA ASP A 217 -46.31 -20.93 -33.47
C ASP A 217 -45.26 -19.80 -33.52
N LEU A 218 -44.47 -19.63 -32.45
CA LEU A 218 -43.19 -18.94 -32.60
C LEU A 218 -42.31 -19.79 -33.53
N SER A 219 -41.98 -19.25 -34.71
CA SER A 219 -41.02 -19.88 -35.62
C SER A 219 -39.74 -20.27 -34.88
N GLU A 220 -39.17 -21.43 -35.21
CA GLU A 220 -37.89 -21.89 -34.65
C GLU A 220 -36.77 -20.84 -34.82
N GLN A 221 -36.84 -20.00 -35.86
CA GLN A 221 -35.92 -18.88 -36.07
C GLN A 221 -36.04 -17.79 -34.99
N THR A 222 -37.28 -17.44 -34.57
CA THR A 222 -37.51 -16.44 -33.53
C THR A 222 -37.06 -16.95 -32.16
N LYS A 223 -37.30 -18.23 -31.84
CA LYS A 223 -36.79 -18.85 -30.61
C LYS A 223 -35.26 -18.87 -30.59
N ALA A 224 -34.62 -19.20 -31.72
CA ALA A 224 -33.16 -19.18 -31.83
C ALA A 224 -32.60 -17.77 -31.62
N ALA A 225 -33.20 -16.74 -32.22
CA ALA A 225 -32.81 -15.35 -32.03
C ALA A 225 -32.95 -14.89 -30.57
N ILE A 226 -34.05 -15.25 -29.90
CA ILE A 226 -34.27 -14.97 -28.47
C ILE A 226 -33.19 -15.64 -27.62
N ASN A 227 -32.88 -16.92 -27.86
CA ASN A 227 -31.85 -17.64 -27.11
C ASN A 227 -30.46 -17.01 -27.28
N ILE A 228 -30.09 -16.62 -28.50
CA ILE A 228 -28.81 -15.94 -28.78
C ILE A 228 -28.79 -14.58 -28.08
N GLY A 229 -29.87 -13.80 -28.14
CA GLY A 229 -29.98 -12.52 -27.45
C GLY A 229 -29.87 -12.67 -25.92
N ALA A 230 -30.50 -13.71 -25.35
CA ALA A 230 -30.40 -14.03 -23.93
C ALA A 230 -28.97 -14.40 -23.52
N GLU A 231 -28.24 -15.15 -24.35
CA GLU A 231 -26.85 -15.52 -24.09
C GLU A 231 -25.93 -14.30 -24.13
N ILE A 232 -26.05 -13.43 -25.14
CA ILE A 232 -25.29 -12.17 -25.22
C ILE A 232 -25.62 -11.28 -24.02
N LYS A 233 -26.89 -11.17 -23.63
CA LYS A 233 -27.32 -10.39 -22.47
C LYS A 233 -26.72 -10.94 -21.17
N SER A 234 -26.66 -12.26 -21.02
CA SER A 234 -26.00 -12.92 -19.87
C SER A 234 -24.52 -12.56 -19.80
N GLN A 235 -23.81 -12.60 -20.93
CA GLN A 235 -22.40 -12.20 -21.00
C GLN A 235 -22.22 -10.72 -20.62
N ILE A 236 -23.06 -9.82 -21.13
CA ILE A 236 -23.02 -8.39 -20.74
C ILE A 236 -23.16 -8.23 -19.22
N LEU A 237 -24.09 -8.93 -18.60
CA LEU A 237 -24.32 -8.83 -17.15
C LEU A 237 -23.13 -9.32 -16.35
N ILE A 238 -22.52 -10.44 -16.75
CA ILE A 238 -21.30 -10.97 -16.13
C ILE A 238 -20.16 -9.95 -16.22
N GLU A 239 -19.93 -9.37 -17.41
CA GLU A 239 -18.87 -8.38 -17.61
C GLU A 239 -19.15 -7.06 -16.89
N GLU A 240 -20.41 -6.62 -16.79
CA GLU A 240 -20.79 -5.45 -16.00
C GLU A 240 -20.59 -5.64 -14.49
N VAL A 241 -20.87 -6.84 -13.97
CA VAL A 241 -20.60 -7.17 -12.56
C VAL A 241 -19.09 -7.16 -12.31
N LYS A 242 -18.29 -7.80 -13.18
CA LYS A 242 -16.82 -7.75 -13.10
C LYS A 242 -16.30 -6.31 -13.14
N LEU A 243 -16.85 -5.47 -14.01
CA LEU A 243 -16.48 -4.06 -14.13
C LEU A 243 -16.83 -3.27 -12.87
N GLY A 244 -18.00 -3.50 -12.29
CA GLY A 244 -18.41 -2.85 -11.06
C GLY A 244 -17.52 -3.22 -9.87
N VAL A 245 -17.07 -4.47 -9.78
CA VAL A 245 -16.07 -4.89 -8.78
C VAL A 245 -14.73 -4.20 -9.02
N LEU A 246 -14.22 -4.23 -10.26
CA LEU A 246 -12.93 -3.63 -10.60
C LEU A 246 -12.86 -2.12 -10.35
N ILE A 247 -13.94 -1.38 -10.63
CA ILE A 247 -14.03 0.06 -10.38
C ILE A 247 -13.98 0.38 -8.88
N GLN A 248 -14.43 -0.52 -8.01
CA GLN A 248 -14.35 -0.33 -6.56
C GLN A 248 -12.95 -0.66 -6.01
N THR A 249 -12.22 -1.56 -6.66
CA THR A 249 -10.90 -2.02 -6.19
C THR A 249 -9.74 -1.21 -6.79
N TYR A 250 -9.86 -0.75 -8.03
CA TYR A 250 -8.79 -0.09 -8.79
C TYR A 250 -9.13 1.36 -9.14
N LYS A 251 -8.09 2.14 -9.47
CA LYS A 251 -8.26 3.51 -9.98
C LYS A 251 -9.00 3.50 -11.32
N PRO A 252 -9.78 4.53 -11.66
CA PRO A 252 -10.55 4.59 -12.92
C PRO A 252 -9.74 4.44 -14.22
N ASP A 253 -8.43 4.74 -14.16
CA ASP A 253 -7.46 4.69 -15.26
C ASP A 253 -6.70 3.34 -15.33
N HIS A 254 -7.24 2.29 -14.70
CA HIS A 254 -6.62 0.98 -14.77
C HIS A 254 -6.85 0.33 -16.16
N PRO A 255 -5.82 -0.19 -16.84
CA PRO A 255 -5.95 -0.80 -18.17
C PRO A 255 -7.03 -1.89 -18.24
N GLU A 256 -7.24 -2.64 -17.15
CA GLU A 256 -8.29 -3.66 -17.09
C GLU A 256 -9.71 -3.07 -17.14
N ILE A 257 -9.94 -1.92 -16.49
CA ILE A 257 -11.24 -1.24 -16.53
C ILE A 257 -11.53 -0.79 -17.95
N GLU A 258 -10.53 -0.28 -18.66
CA GLU A 258 -10.66 0.15 -20.05
C GLU A 258 -10.97 -1.03 -20.98
N LYS A 259 -10.23 -2.14 -20.85
CA LYS A 259 -10.47 -3.37 -21.60
C LYS A 259 -11.89 -3.89 -21.40
N LEU A 260 -12.35 -3.96 -20.16
CA LEU A 260 -13.65 -4.51 -19.82
C LEU A 260 -14.79 -3.58 -20.29
N LYS A 261 -14.61 -2.26 -20.21
CA LYS A 261 -15.52 -1.28 -20.82
C LYS A 261 -15.65 -1.47 -22.32
N MET A 262 -14.53 -1.72 -23.01
CA MET A 262 -14.55 -2.01 -24.45
C MET A 262 -15.32 -3.30 -24.77
N GLN A 263 -15.09 -4.36 -23.99
CA GLN A 263 -15.83 -5.63 -24.16
C GLN A 263 -17.34 -5.47 -23.93
N VAL A 264 -17.75 -4.79 -22.86
CA VAL A 264 -19.17 -4.50 -22.59
C VAL A 264 -19.78 -3.66 -23.72
N LYS A 265 -19.04 -2.67 -24.25
CA LYS A 265 -19.49 -1.83 -25.36
C LYS A 265 -19.72 -2.65 -26.63
N GLU A 266 -18.80 -3.56 -26.95
CA GLU A 266 -18.91 -4.44 -28.11
C GLU A 266 -20.08 -5.42 -27.98
N LEU A 267 -20.24 -6.07 -26.83
CA LEU A 267 -21.39 -6.96 -26.60
C LEU A 267 -22.73 -6.24 -26.68
N LYS A 268 -22.81 -5.00 -26.16
CA LYS A 268 -24.01 -4.14 -26.31
C LYS A 268 -24.30 -3.80 -27.76
N TYR A 269 -23.26 -3.56 -28.56
CA TYR A 269 -23.41 -3.33 -29.98
C TYR A 269 -23.98 -4.57 -30.69
N GLN A 270 -23.42 -5.76 -30.41
CA GLN A 270 -23.92 -7.03 -30.97
C GLN A 270 -25.37 -7.34 -30.58
N LEU A 271 -25.78 -7.03 -29.34
CA LEU A 271 -27.17 -7.17 -28.93
C LEU A 271 -28.09 -6.21 -29.70
N SER A 272 -27.64 -4.97 -29.94
CA SER A 272 -28.43 -3.97 -30.66
C SER A 272 -28.64 -4.30 -32.14
N THR A 273 -27.63 -4.87 -32.79
CA THR A 273 -27.74 -5.30 -34.19
C THR A 273 -28.69 -6.49 -34.35
N LEU A 274 -28.72 -7.40 -33.36
CA LEU A 274 -29.64 -8.54 -33.34
C LEU A 274 -31.10 -8.09 -33.16
N ASN A 275 -31.36 -7.12 -32.28
CA ASN A 275 -32.70 -6.53 -32.11
C ASN A 275 -33.18 -5.83 -33.40
N ALA A 276 -32.30 -5.08 -34.07
CA ALA A 276 -32.64 -4.39 -35.32
C ALA A 276 -32.96 -5.35 -36.49
N TYR A 277 -32.42 -6.57 -36.45
CA TYR A 277 -32.73 -7.62 -37.41
C TYR A 277 -34.09 -8.28 -37.13
N SER A 278 -34.45 -8.41 -35.84
CA SER A 278 -35.74 -8.96 -35.37
C SER A 278 -36.94 -8.05 -35.63
N ASP A 279 -36.75 -6.73 -35.62
CA ASP A 279 -37.85 -5.75 -35.84
C ASP A 279 -38.19 -5.53 -37.33
N ASN A 280 -37.30 -5.95 -38.24
CA ASN A 280 -37.46 -5.76 -39.70
C ASN A 280 -37.96 -7.02 -40.44
N SER A 281 -38.26 -8.10 -39.74
CA SER A 281 -38.78 -9.37 -40.27
C SER A 281 -40.16 -9.68 -39.71
#